data_AF-A0A9W6YWP5-F1
#
_entry.id   AF-A0A9W6YWP5-F1
#
_cell.length_a   1.000
_cell.length_b   1.000
_cell.length_c   1.000
_cell.angle_alpha   90.00
_cell.angle_beta   90.00
_cell.angle_gamma   90.00
#
_symmetry.space_group_name_H-M   'P 1'
#
loop_
_entity.id
_entity.type
_entity.pdbx_description
1 polymer ?
#
loop_
_entity_poly.entity_id
_entity_poly.type
_entity_poly.pdbx_seq_one_letter_code
_entity_poly.pdbx_strand_id
1 'polypeptide(L)'
;MSDCINIRKGAKALVENNVFAGSSSKGLYSVDGTGSAQASGNDFGSASDSIDSTTLSMEYKYSLKDAGDVASYVQSNAGATL
;
A
#
# COMPACT_ATOMS: atom_id res chain seq x y z
N MET A 1 1.64 -6.96 -17.01
CA MET A 1 1.63 -5.95 -15.94
C MET A 1 0.38 -6.18 -15.12
N SER A 2 0.51 -6.26 -13.80
CA SER A 2 -0.60 -6.46 -12.85
C SER A 2 -0.98 -5.13 -12.20
N ASP A 3 -2.25 -4.99 -11.81
CA ASP A 3 -2.73 -3.85 -11.02
C ASP A 3 -2.60 -4.17 -9.52
N CYS A 4 -2.33 -3.16 -8.69
CA CYS A 4 -2.24 -3.29 -7.23
C CYS A 4 -3.49 -2.73 -6.53
N ILE A 5 -3.40 -1.65 -5.76
CA ILE A 5 -4.51 -1.17 -4.91
C ILE A 5 -5.40 -0.18 -5.69
N ASN A 6 -6.65 -0.58 -5.94
CA ASN A 6 -7.67 0.26 -6.58
C ASN A 6 -8.74 0.70 -5.57
N ILE A 7 -8.76 1.97 -5.21
CA ILE A 7 -9.73 2.54 -4.26
C ILE A 7 -10.92 3.12 -5.02
N ARG A 8 -12.14 2.71 -4.66
CA ARG A 8 -13.35 2.96 -5.46
C ARG A 8 -14.55 3.31 -4.60
N LYS A 9 -15.57 3.87 -5.25
CA LYS A 9 -16.88 4.18 -4.66
C LYS A 9 -16.80 4.99 -3.36
N GLY A 10 -15.95 6.02 -3.34
CA GLY A 10 -15.79 6.89 -2.17
C GLY A 10 -14.95 6.30 -1.03
N ALA A 11 -14.36 5.13 -1.21
CA ALA A 11 -13.53 4.51 -0.18
C ALA A 11 -12.29 5.35 0.15
N LYS A 12 -11.83 5.20 1.40
CA LYS A 12 -10.59 5.80 1.90
C LYS A 12 -9.71 4.70 2.46
N ALA A 13 -8.41 4.75 2.18
CA ALA A 13 -7.45 3.80 2.75
C ALA A 13 -6.26 4.50 3.39
N LEU A 14 -5.72 3.87 4.43
CA LEU A 14 -4.40 4.18 4.98
C LEU A 14 -3.44 3.14 4.40
N VAL A 15 -2.43 3.57 3.65
CA VAL A 15 -1.47 2.71 2.96
C VAL A 15 -0.08 3.09 3.43
N GLU A 16 0.46 2.36 4.41
CA GLU A 16 1.69 2.74 5.10
C GLU A 16 2.74 1.62 5.10
N ASN A 17 3.99 1.99 4.79
CA ASN A 17 5.18 1.14 4.82
C ASN A 17 5.06 -0.20 4.08
N ASN A 18 4.33 -0.24 2.96
CA ASN A 18 4.22 -1.43 2.10
C ASN A 18 5.35 -1.47 1.06
N VAL A 19 5.62 -2.68 0.53
CA VAL A 19 6.53 -2.89 -0.60
C VAL A 19 5.74 -3.41 -1.79
N PHE A 20 5.83 -2.70 -2.92
CA PHE A 20 5.25 -3.08 -4.19
C PHE A 20 6.36 -3.65 -5.08
N ALA A 21 6.47 -4.99 -5.06
CA ALA A 21 7.49 -5.71 -5.82
C ALA A 21 6.94 -6.28 -7.15
N GLY A 22 7.85 -6.52 -8.10
CA GLY A 22 7.52 -7.06 -9.42
C GLY A 22 7.16 -6.00 -10.45
N SER A 23 6.72 -6.42 -11.65
CA SER A 23 6.41 -5.52 -12.76
C SER A 23 4.96 -5.06 -12.75
N SER A 24 4.67 -4.02 -11.97
CA SER A 24 3.41 -3.26 -11.97
C SER A 24 3.66 -1.83 -12.43
N SER A 25 2.70 -1.26 -13.17
CA SER A 25 2.66 0.17 -13.46
C SER A 25 1.66 0.93 -12.59
N LYS A 26 0.76 0.24 -11.88
CA LYS A 26 -0.30 0.86 -11.07
C LYS A 26 -0.23 0.35 -9.62
N GLY A 27 0.42 1.12 -8.75
CA GLY A 27 0.62 0.78 -7.34
C GLY A 27 -0.60 1.14 -6.49
N LEU A 28 -0.99 2.41 -6.53
CA LEU A 28 -2.11 2.93 -5.75
C LEU A 28 -2.89 3.94 -6.59
N TYR A 29 -4.17 3.67 -6.85
CA TYR A 29 -4.94 4.41 -7.85
C TYR A 29 -6.46 4.30 -7.64
N SER A 30 -7.22 5.13 -8.35
CA SER A 30 -8.68 5.04 -8.45
C SER A 30 -9.12 5.11 -9.91
N VAL A 31 -9.82 4.09 -10.40
CA VAL A 31 -10.29 4.07 -11.81
C VAL A 31 -11.56 4.89 -12.03
N ASP A 32 -12.34 5.13 -10.98
CA ASP A 32 -13.58 5.91 -11.06
C ASP A 32 -13.43 7.32 -10.49
N GLY A 33 -12.22 7.69 -10.04
CA GLY A 33 -11.91 9.02 -9.52
C GLY A 33 -12.62 9.34 -8.20
N THR A 34 -13.11 8.32 -7.48
CA THR A 34 -13.84 8.53 -6.21
C THR A 34 -13.07 8.08 -4.98
N GLY A 35 -11.98 7.32 -5.15
CA GLY A 35 -11.16 6.83 -4.05
C GLY A 35 -10.10 7.84 -3.60
N SER A 36 -9.74 7.80 -2.33
CA SER A 36 -8.60 8.58 -1.80
C SER A 36 -7.78 7.76 -0.80
N ALA A 37 -6.51 8.12 -0.57
CA ALA A 37 -5.67 7.45 0.42
C ALA A 37 -4.79 8.43 1.20
N GLN A 38 -4.47 8.05 2.43
CA GLN A 38 -3.28 8.53 3.12
C GLN A 38 -2.16 7.53 2.83
N ALA A 39 -1.20 7.90 1.98
CA ALA A 39 -0.06 7.07 1.64
C ALA A 39 1.22 7.63 2.29
N SER A 40 1.96 6.79 3.02
CA SER A 40 3.21 7.20 3.67
C SER A 40 4.23 6.06 3.75
N GLY A 41 5.50 6.35 3.49
CA GLY A 41 6.60 5.41 3.69
C GLY A 41 6.59 4.14 2.83
N ASN A 42 5.73 4.03 1.80
CA ASN A 42 5.71 2.87 0.91
C ASN A 42 6.89 2.88 -0.07
N ASP A 43 7.39 1.69 -0.39
CA ASP A 43 8.27 1.45 -1.54
C ASP A 43 7.43 0.98 -2.72
N PHE A 44 7.18 1.86 -3.69
CA PHE A 44 6.38 1.54 -4.87
C PHE A 44 7.15 0.75 -5.95
N GLY A 45 8.45 0.53 -5.79
CA GLY A 45 9.27 -0.10 -6.82
C GLY A 45 9.14 0.60 -8.18
N SER A 46 8.66 -0.12 -9.19
CA SER A 46 8.40 0.44 -10.53
C SER A 46 6.98 0.98 -10.73
N ALA A 47 6.10 0.83 -9.75
CA ALA A 47 4.70 1.21 -9.85
C ALA A 47 4.49 2.68 -9.50
N SER A 48 3.41 3.30 -10.00
CA SER A 48 3.05 4.67 -9.64
C SER A 48 2.00 4.73 -8.53
N ASP A 49 2.07 5.79 -7.73
CA ASP A 49 0.98 6.28 -6.91
C ASP A 49 0.30 7.44 -7.64
N SER A 50 -1.00 7.30 -7.91
CA SER A 50 -1.82 8.31 -8.58
C SER A 50 -3.17 8.49 -7.89
N ILE A 51 -3.27 8.17 -6.60
CA ILE A 51 -4.50 8.33 -5.82
C ILE A 51 -4.65 9.77 -5.31
N ASP A 52 -5.88 10.23 -5.14
CA ASP A 52 -6.13 11.47 -4.42
C ASP A 52 -5.77 11.32 -2.93
N SER A 53 -5.13 12.33 -2.36
CA SER A 53 -4.72 12.30 -0.95
C SER A 53 -5.91 12.51 0.00
N THR A 54 -5.90 11.83 1.14
CA THR A 54 -6.79 12.12 2.28
C THR A 54 -6.03 11.99 3.60
N THR A 55 -6.67 12.38 4.71
CA THR A 55 -6.10 12.23 6.07
C THR A 55 -6.99 11.30 6.87
N LEU A 56 -6.38 10.34 7.55
CA LEU A 56 -7.01 9.34 8.39
C LEU A 56 -6.28 9.28 9.75
N SER A 57 -7.03 8.95 10.80
CA SER A 57 -6.50 8.72 12.14
C SER A 57 -7.05 7.41 12.67
N MET A 58 -6.18 6.54 13.18
CA MET A 58 -6.55 5.23 13.71
C MET A 58 -6.59 5.27 15.23
N GLU A 59 -7.63 4.71 15.85
CA GLU A 59 -7.79 4.67 17.30
C GLU A 59 -6.93 3.58 17.97
N TYR A 60 -6.46 2.60 17.19
CA TYR A 60 -5.62 1.51 17.65
C TYR A 60 -4.13 1.85 17.50
N LYS A 61 -3.32 1.28 18.39
CA LYS A 61 -1.86 1.41 18.35
C LYS A 61 -1.25 0.27 17.55
N TYR A 62 -0.27 0.59 16.71
CA TYR A 62 0.54 -0.36 15.96
C TYR A 62 1.96 0.19 15.83
N SER A 63 2.91 -0.71 15.56
CA SER A 63 4.28 -0.36 15.25
C SER A 63 4.56 -0.69 13.80
N LEU A 64 5.10 0.26 13.06
CA LEU A 64 5.52 0.05 11.68
C LEU A 64 6.94 -0.50 11.65
N LYS A 65 7.18 -1.41 10.71
CA LYS A 65 8.52 -1.76 10.24
C LYS A 65 8.84 -0.84 9.05
N ASP A 66 10.10 -0.46 8.88
CA ASP A 66 10.51 0.30 7.70
C ASP A 66 10.24 -0.49 6.42
N ALA A 67 9.75 0.16 5.36
CA ALA A 67 9.40 -0.54 4.12
C ALA A 67 10.57 -1.37 3.55
N GLY A 68 11.81 -0.88 3.68
CA GLY A 68 13.01 -1.61 3.25
C GLY A 68 13.20 -2.98 3.93
N ASP A 69 12.63 -3.18 5.12
CA ASP A 69 12.70 -4.44 5.88
C ASP A 69 11.44 -5.30 5.72
N VAL A 70 10.35 -4.76 5.19
CA VAL A 70 9.05 -5.45 5.16
C VAL A 70 9.09 -6.68 4.26
N ALA A 71 9.71 -6.59 3.08
CA ALA A 71 9.74 -7.69 2.12
C ALA A 71 10.45 -8.94 2.68
N SER A 72 11.65 -8.77 3.26
CA SER A 72 12.42 -9.87 3.86
C SER A 72 11.73 -10.45 5.09
N TYR A 73 11.12 -9.59 5.92
CA TYR A 73 10.36 -10.01 7.08
C TYR A 73 9.14 -10.85 6.68
N VAL A 74 8.33 -10.40 5.72
CA VAL A 74 7.15 -11.13 5.23
C VAL A 74 7.56 -12.48 4.63
N GLN A 75 8.60 -12.53 3.80
CA GLN A 75 9.09 -13.79 3.21
C GLN A 75 9.51 -14.82 4.26
N SER A 76 9.99 -14.36 5.42
CA SER A 76 10.46 -15.24 6.49
C SER A 76 9.36 -15.66 7.48
N ASN A 77 8.26 -14.90 7.59
CA ASN A 77 7.31 -15.04 8.69
C ASN A 77 5.84 -15.22 8.27
N ALA A 78 5.46 -14.90 7.02
CA ALA A 78 4.08 -15.00 6.58
C ALA A 78 3.77 -16.39 5.97
N GLY A 79 2.53 -16.85 6.16
CA GLY A 79 2.07 -18.16 5.70
C GLY A 79 2.25 -19.27 6.73
N ALA A 80 2.06 -20.52 6.31
CA ALA A 80 2.30 -21.66 7.18
C ALA A 80 3.81 -21.90 7.31
N THR A 81 4.36 -21.62 8.48
CA THR A 81 5.75 -21.90 8.85
C THR A 81 5.85 -23.25 9.57
N LEU A 82 7.01 -23.91 9.48
CA LEU A 82 7.29 -25.18 10.17
C LEU A 82 7.46 -25.01 11.68
#